data_AF-A0AAC8Q1Z7-F1
#
_entry.id   AF-A0AAC8Q1Z7-F1
#
_cell.length_a   1.000
_cell.length_b   1.000
_cell.length_c   1.000
_cell.angle_alpha   90.00
_cell.angle_beta   90.00
_cell.angle_gamma   90.00
#
_symmetry.space_group_name_H-M   'P 1'
#
loop_
_entity.id
_entity.type
_entity.pdbx_description
1 polymer ?
#
loop_
_entity_poly.entity_id
_entity_poly.type
_entity_poly.pdbx_seq_one_letter_code
_entity_poly.pdbx_strand_id
1 'polypeptide(L)'
;MDSAIQQCSMGFKERFRALDSVSGKPVSDLPYRIELQDGRVLFGRTDEEGKTEQVVTTSPQGVKVFWEVELPEKASDTEFAEGC
;
A
#
# COMPACT_ATOMS: atom_id res chain seq x y z
N MET A 1 28.28 -30.26 4.62
CA MET A 1 27.14 -29.68 3.89
C MET A 1 26.27 -29.01 4.93
N ASP A 2 26.17 -27.67 4.94
CA ASP A 2 24.87 -27.01 5.06
C ASP A 2 25.08 -25.53 4.73
N SER A 3 24.35 -25.10 3.71
CA SER A 3 24.55 -23.86 2.99
C SER A 3 24.22 -22.67 3.88
N ALA A 4 25.23 -21.85 4.19
CA ALA A 4 25.01 -20.48 4.63
C ALA A 4 24.35 -19.73 3.47
N ILE A 5 23.01 -19.75 3.44
CA ILE A 5 22.24 -18.90 2.54
C ILE A 5 22.50 -17.47 2.97
N GLN A 6 23.41 -16.87 2.23
CA GLN A 6 23.61 -15.45 1.99
C GLN A 6 22.51 -14.59 2.63
N GLN A 7 22.84 -14.02 3.78
CA GLN A 7 22.19 -12.82 4.30
C GLN A 7 22.62 -11.63 3.42
N CYS A 8 22.18 -11.64 2.16
CA CYS A 8 22.12 -10.47 1.29
C CYS A 8 20.66 -10.03 1.24
N SER A 9 20.45 -8.73 1.05
CA SER A 9 19.19 -7.98 1.02
C SER A 9 18.14 -8.45 0.00
N MET A 10 17.85 -9.75 -0.07
CA MET A 10 16.95 -10.44 -1.00
C MET A 10 15.50 -10.27 -0.56
N GLY A 11 15.03 -9.02 -0.60
CA GLY A 11 13.61 -8.73 -0.61
C GLY A 11 13.18 -8.35 -2.03
N PHE A 12 12.02 -8.82 -2.46
CA PHE A 12 11.34 -8.27 -3.63
C PHE A 12 10.77 -6.91 -3.23
N LYS A 13 10.96 -5.93 -4.11
CA LYS A 13 10.58 -4.54 -3.86
C LYS A 13 9.67 -4.07 -4.97
N GLU A 14 8.49 -3.63 -4.61
CA GLU A 14 7.47 -3.17 -5.55
C GLU A 14 6.98 -1.79 -5.12
N ARG A 15 6.76 -0.93 -6.12
CA ARG A 15 6.23 0.43 -5.92
C ARG A 15 5.45 0.82 -7.15
N PHE A 16 4.29 1.42 -6.95
CA PHE A 16 3.39 1.82 -8.02
C PHE A 16 3.34 3.33 -8.12
N ARG A 17 3.01 3.85 -9.31
CA ARG A 17 2.85 5.28 -9.55
C ARG A 17 1.50 5.55 -10.20
N ALA A 18 0.69 6.39 -9.56
CA ALA A 18 -0.56 6.89 -10.10
C ALA A 18 -0.27 8.05 -11.05
N LEU A 19 -0.74 7.91 -12.28
CA LEU A 19 -0.71 8.96 -13.30
C LEU A 19 -2.15 9.24 -13.73
N ASP A 20 -2.48 10.52 -13.84
CA ASP A 20 -3.76 10.94 -14.41
C ASP A 20 -3.79 10.56 -15.91
N SER A 21 -4.84 9.86 -16.32
CA SER A 21 -4.92 9.31 -17.69
C SER A 21 -5.09 10.39 -18.76
N VAL A 22 -5.54 11.59 -18.39
CA VAL A 22 -5.80 12.68 -19.34
C VAL A 22 -4.57 13.56 -19.52
N SER A 23 -3.96 13.98 -18.42
CA SER A 23 -2.82 14.91 -18.39
C SER A 23 -1.45 14.22 -18.33
N GLY A 24 -1.40 12.93 -17.98
CA GLY A 24 -0.17 12.18 -17.75
C GLY A 24 0.60 12.62 -16.50
N LYS A 25 0.03 13.50 -15.68
CA LYS A 25 0.68 14.05 -14.49
C LYS A 25 0.56 13.08 -13.30
N PRO A 26 1.52 13.07 -12.38
CA PRO A 26 1.38 12.32 -11.14
C PRO A 26 0.18 12.79 -10.33
N VAL A 27 -0.56 11.83 -9.76
CA VAL A 27 -1.66 12.12 -8.83
C VAL A 27 -1.14 11.97 -7.41
N SER A 28 -0.94 13.10 -6.73
CA SER A 28 -0.54 13.16 -5.33
C SER A 28 -1.74 13.03 -4.38
N ASP A 29 -1.47 12.59 -3.15
CA ASP A 29 -2.47 12.42 -2.08
C ASP A 29 -3.64 11.48 -2.44
N LEU A 30 -3.47 10.61 -3.43
CA LEU A 30 -4.50 9.67 -3.87
C LEU A 30 -4.55 8.47 -2.93
N PRO A 31 -5.70 8.21 -2.26
CA PRO A 31 -5.92 6.99 -1.50
C PRO A 31 -5.65 5.73 -2.32
N TYR A 32 -4.96 4.77 -1.72
CA TYR A 32 -4.76 3.46 -2.33
C TYR A 32 -4.87 2.33 -1.30
N ARG A 33 -5.17 1.15 -1.83
CA ARG A 33 -5.14 -0.13 -1.13
C ARG A 33 -4.29 -1.12 -1.92
N ILE A 34 -3.35 -1.78 -1.27
CA ILE A 34 -2.52 -2.84 -1.85
C ILE A 34 -2.84 -4.15 -1.15
N GLU A 35 -3.25 -5.16 -1.92
CA GLU A 35 -3.46 -6.53 -1.44
C GLU A 35 -2.29 -7.42 -1.87
N LEU A 36 -1.64 -8.03 -0.89
CA LEU A 36 -0.59 -9.03 -1.07
C LEU A 36 -1.19 -10.43 -1.12
N GLN A 37 -0.53 -11.35 -1.82
CA GLN A 37 -0.98 -12.74 -1.93
C GLN A 37 -1.08 -13.48 -0.58
N ASP A 38 -0.27 -13.11 0.41
CA ASP A 38 -0.36 -13.68 1.77
C ASP A 38 -1.55 -13.16 2.60
N GLY A 39 -2.37 -12.27 2.04
CA GLY A 39 -3.57 -11.74 2.69
C GLY A 39 -3.33 -10.44 3.47
N ARG A 40 -2.08 -9.98 3.57
CA ARG A 40 -1.78 -8.64 4.07
C ARG A 40 -2.36 -7.56 3.15
N VAL A 41 -2.95 -6.53 3.77
CA VAL A 41 -3.48 -5.36 3.07
C VAL A 41 -2.78 -4.12 3.60
N LEU A 42 -2.29 -3.27 2.69
CA LEU A 42 -1.66 -2.00 2.99
C LEU A 42 -2.55 -0.87 2.48
N PHE A 43 -2.67 0.19 3.26
CA PHE A 43 -3.42 1.39 2.91
C PHE A 43 -2.50 2.58 3.00
N GLY A 44 -2.66 3.54 2.10
CA GLY A 44 -1.86 4.75 2.11
C GLY A 44 -2.40 5.80 1.15
N ARG A 45 -1.62 6.87 1.00
CA ARG A 45 -1.82 7.91 -0.01
C ARG A 45 -0.56 8.06 -0.83
N THR A 46 -0.71 8.38 -2.11
CA THR A 46 0.43 8.61 -2.98
C THR A 46 1.19 9.89 -2.59
N ASP A 47 2.51 9.88 -2.79
CA ASP A 47 3.35 11.07 -2.56
C ASP A 47 3.20 12.13 -3.67
N GLU A 48 3.96 13.22 -3.58
CA GLU A 48 3.96 14.32 -4.56
C GLU A 48 4.31 13.87 -5.99
N GLU A 49 5.07 12.79 -6.13
CA GLU A 49 5.40 12.19 -7.42
C GLU A 49 4.38 11.13 -7.86
N GLY A 50 3.29 10.96 -7.10
CA GLY A 50 2.24 9.98 -7.32
C GLY A 50 2.63 8.56 -6.96
N LYS A 51 3.69 8.35 -6.17
CA LYS A 51 4.19 7.00 -5.85
C LYS A 51 3.53 6.47 -4.57
N THR A 52 3.27 5.17 -4.55
CA THR A 52 2.88 4.45 -3.32
C THR A 52 4.09 4.25 -2.41
N GLU A 53 3.85 3.80 -1.19
CA GLU A 53 4.91 3.20 -0.38
C GLU A 53 5.56 2.01 -1.09
N GLN A 54 6.80 1.73 -0.72
CA GLN A 54 7.53 0.59 -1.25
C GLN A 54 7.13 -0.66 -0.46
N VAL A 55 6.53 -1.61 -1.15
CA VAL A 55 6.24 -2.94 -0.62
C VAL A 55 7.51 -3.77 -0.65
N VAL A 56 7.87 -4.38 0.48
CA VAL A 56 9.04 -5.26 0.58
C VAL A 56 8.58 -6.63 1.08
N THR A 57 8.87 -7.67 0.30
CA THR A 57 8.51 -9.06 0.62
C THR A 57 9.75 -9.95 0.57
N THR A 58 9.76 -11.02 1.37
CA THR A 58 10.89 -11.98 1.45
C THR A 58 10.82 -13.08 0.39
N SER A 59 9.77 -13.08 -0.43
CA SER A 59 9.50 -14.08 -1.47
C SER A 59 8.65 -13.43 -2.56
N PRO A 60 8.71 -13.89 -3.82
CA PRO A 60 7.92 -13.31 -4.88
C PRO A 60 6.43 -13.52 -4.59
N GLN A 61 5.65 -12.44 -4.59
CA GLN A 61 4.21 -12.47 -4.32
C GLN A 61 3.45 -11.71 -5.40
N GLY A 62 2.24 -12.15 -5.70
CA GLY A 62 1.30 -11.33 -6.45
C GLY A 62 0.86 -10.11 -5.64
N VAL A 63 0.82 -8.95 -6.29
CA VAL A 63 0.38 -7.68 -5.70
C VAL A 63 -0.76 -7.09 -6.53
N LYS A 64 -1.84 -6.70 -5.86
CA LYS A 64 -2.96 -5.98 -6.48
C LYS A 64 -3.07 -4.60 -5.88
N VAL A 65 -3.08 -3.57 -6.72
CA VAL A 65 -3.27 -2.18 -6.30
C VAL A 65 -4.66 -1.71 -6.72
N PHE A 66 -5.34 -1.04 -5.79
CA PHE A 66 -6.63 -0.40 -5.98
C PHE A 66 -6.46 1.08 -5.66
N TRP A 67 -6.84 1.93 -6.61
CA TRP A 67 -6.92 3.37 -6.41
C TRP A 67 -8.30 3.68 -5.84
N GLU A 68 -8.35 4.16 -4.61
CA GLU A 68 -9.59 4.40 -3.89
C GLU A 68 -9.98 5.88 -4.02
N VAL A 69 -11.27 6.18 -3.88
CA VAL A 69 -11.73 7.57 -3.77
C VAL A 69 -11.54 8.06 -2.33
N GLU A 70 -11.77 7.19 -1.36
CA GLU A 70 -11.68 7.47 0.07
C GLU A 70 -11.12 6.21 0.78
N LEU A 71 -10.19 6.38 1.73
CA LEU A 71 -9.76 5.26 2.58
C LEU A 71 -10.90 4.94 3.55
N PRO A 72 -11.09 3.66 3.95
CA PRO A 72 -12.01 3.34 5.03
C PRO A 72 -11.53 4.07 6.28
N GLU A 73 -12.20 5.18 6.59
CA GLU A 73 -12.14 5.85 7.86
C GLU A 73 -12.38 4.76 8.92
N LYS A 74 -11.31 4.42 9.64
CA LYS A 74 -11.38 3.54 10.81
C LYS A 74 -12.63 3.96 11.57
N ALA A 75 -13.64 3.07 11.60
CA ALA A 75 -14.93 3.32 12.23
C ALA A 75 -14.69 4.15 13.48
N SER A 76 -15.05 5.42 13.41
CA SER A 76 -14.98 6.33 14.53
C SER A 76 -15.84 5.68 15.59
N ASP A 77 -15.17 5.25 16.66
CA ASP A 77 -15.82 4.67 17.82
C ASP A 77 -16.94 5.61 18.20
N THR A 78 -18.16 5.09 18.09
CA THR A 78 -19.33 5.90 18.32
C THR A 78 -19.39 6.14 19.82
N GLU A 79 -18.92 7.31 20.26
CA GLU A 79 -19.14 7.80 21.63
C GLU A 79 -20.62 8.17 21.82
N PHE A 80 -21.49 7.14 21.83
CA PHE A 80 -22.75 7.22 22.55
C PHE A 80 -22.46 6.99 24.04
N ALA A 81 -22.04 8.05 24.73
CA ALA A 81 -22.06 8.10 26.19
C ALA A 81 -23.19 9.04 26.66
N GLU A 82 -24.30 8.37 26.97
CA GLU A 82 -25.41 8.67 27.87
C GLU A 82 -25.52 10.05 28.56
N GLY A 83 -26.73 10.61 28.51
CA GLY A 83 -27.46 11.04 29.72
C GLY A 83 -27.40 12.52 30.13
N CYS A 84 -28.50 13.24 29.92
CA CYS A 84 -29.09 14.22 30.86
C CYS A 84 -30.60 14.32 30.60
#